data_AF-A0A1I3EZ67-F1
#
_entry.id   AF-A0A1I3EZ67-F1
#
_cell.length_a   1.000
_cell.length_b   1.000
_cell.length_c   1.000
_cell.angle_alpha   90.00
_cell.angle_beta   90.00
_cell.angle_gamma   90.00
#
_symmetry.space_group_name_H-M   'P 1'
#
loop_
_entity.id
_entity.type
_entity.pdbx_description
1 polymer ?
#
loop_
_entity_poly.entity_id
_entity_poly.type
_entity_poly.pdbx_seq_one_letter_code
_entity_poly.pdbx_strand_id
1 'polypeptide(L)'
;MTPEQLSTAIVDVLTTLSTTGEVTLPDGVPTTVTVERPRQKGHGDYATNVAMRLAKSAGMNPRAFAELVKGGLEAVDGIAEVEVAGPGFLNVTVAAGAQGLVAQQVVAAGASYGASDAFAGEKINLEFVSANPTGPLHIGGVRWAAVGDALGRIFTLTGAEVTREYYFNDHGAQIDRFSRSLLASAKGEPAPEDGYGGQYIHDIARAVLEKTPDALDRSPEDSLETFRQVGVDMMFAEIKQSLHDFGVDFDVYFHEDDLHRSGAVARAVERLTALGSTYEKDGATWLATEKYGDDKDRVIIKSDGEGAYLSGDLAYYLDKRERGFDRCFIMLGADHHGYVSRMMAMCAAFGDKPHENLEILIGQMVNLLQDGEPLRMSKRAGTVVTIDDLVDAIGVDAARYALARYSSDSNIDLDLGLWTKAAGENPVFYVQYVAARTWRLLHNGADLGVLPASEGFDPSLLSDEKEGDLLRALADFPRVVTAAAELREPHRVARYLEDTAGSFHRFYDSCPVLPKGDEEPTELHRARLLLVQATRTVFENGLALLGVSAPERM
;
A
#
# COMPACT_ATOMS: atom_id res chain seq x y z
N MET A 1 24.69 13.25 2.74
CA MET A 1 24.96 11.81 2.58
C MET A 1 23.76 11.05 3.11
N THR A 2 23.05 10.31 2.25
CA THR A 2 21.90 9.46 2.62
C THR A 2 22.37 8.07 3.09
N PRO A 3 21.50 7.24 3.70
CA PRO A 3 21.84 5.85 4.04
C PRO A 3 22.31 5.03 2.84
N GLU A 4 21.71 5.21 1.67
CA GLU A 4 22.07 4.51 0.43
C GLU A 4 23.45 4.96 -0.05
N GLN A 5 23.72 6.27 -0.04
CA GLN A 5 25.05 6.79 -0.37
C GLN A 5 26.12 6.28 0.58
N LEU A 6 25.81 6.19 1.89
CA LEU A 6 26.73 5.63 2.87
C LEU A 6 26.91 4.12 2.66
N SER A 7 25.84 3.39 2.31
CA SER A 7 25.91 1.97 1.95
C SER A 7 26.84 1.76 0.75
N THR A 8 26.69 2.55 -0.32
CA THR A 8 27.60 2.54 -1.47
C THR A 8 29.04 2.86 -1.07
N ALA A 9 29.26 3.91 -0.26
CA ALA A 9 30.60 4.26 0.21
C ALA A 9 31.26 3.13 1.02
N ILE A 10 30.49 2.44 1.87
CA ILE A 10 30.99 1.27 2.61
C ILE A 10 31.35 0.13 1.65
N VAL A 11 30.51 -0.14 0.63
CA VAL A 11 30.79 -1.16 -0.39
C VAL A 11 32.06 -0.82 -1.19
N ASP A 12 32.26 0.45 -1.54
CA ASP A 12 33.46 0.91 -2.25
C ASP A 12 34.72 0.77 -1.39
N VAL A 13 34.65 1.10 -0.10
CA VAL A 13 35.73 0.88 0.87
C VAL A 13 36.04 -0.61 1.00
N LEU A 14 35.02 -1.47 1.14
CA LEU A 14 35.21 -2.92 1.22
C LEU A 14 35.83 -3.50 -0.06
N THR A 15 35.40 -3.01 -1.23
CA THR A 15 35.98 -3.35 -2.54
C THR A 15 37.45 -2.96 -2.60
N THR A 16 37.78 -1.76 -2.14
CA THR A 16 39.17 -1.28 -2.10
C THR A 16 40.02 -2.16 -1.18
N LEU A 17 39.58 -2.39 0.06
CA LEU A 17 40.28 -3.25 1.03
C LEU A 17 40.46 -4.69 0.53
N SER A 18 39.46 -5.22 -0.19
CA SER A 18 39.54 -6.55 -0.78
C SER A 18 40.50 -6.63 -1.96
N THR A 19 40.57 -5.58 -2.79
CA THR A 19 41.43 -5.54 -3.99
C THR A 19 42.89 -5.22 -3.64
N THR A 20 43.14 -4.43 -2.59
CA THR A 20 44.49 -4.17 -2.07
C THR A 20 45.05 -5.33 -1.24
N GLY A 21 44.22 -6.33 -0.92
CA GLY A 21 44.61 -7.53 -0.17
C GLY A 21 44.69 -7.32 1.35
N GLU A 22 44.22 -6.17 1.85
CA GLU A 22 44.14 -5.87 3.27
C GLU A 22 43.05 -6.68 3.98
N VAL A 23 42.00 -7.04 3.24
CA VAL A 23 40.93 -7.93 3.68
C VAL A 23 40.72 -9.02 2.62
N THR A 24 40.44 -10.25 3.04
CA THR A 24 40.03 -11.33 2.12
C THR A 24 38.56 -11.64 2.37
N LEU A 25 37.69 -11.51 1.37
CA LEU A 25 36.27 -11.89 1.47
C LEU A 25 35.98 -13.04 0.49
N PRO A 26 36.00 -14.30 0.95
CA PRO A 26 35.82 -15.49 0.09
C PRO A 26 34.52 -15.48 -0.72
N ASP A 27 33.45 -14.95 -0.14
CA ASP A 27 32.12 -14.87 -0.76
C ASP A 27 31.93 -13.60 -1.61
N GLY A 28 32.99 -12.79 -1.76
CA GLY A 28 32.95 -11.49 -2.41
C GLY A 28 32.50 -10.36 -1.48
N VAL A 29 32.59 -9.12 -2.01
CA VAL A 29 32.08 -7.93 -1.34
C VAL A 29 30.55 -7.88 -1.53
N PRO A 30 29.76 -7.62 -0.48
CA PRO A 30 28.32 -7.47 -0.63
C PRO A 30 27.99 -6.28 -1.55
N THR A 31 26.92 -6.41 -2.34
CA THR A 31 26.44 -5.32 -3.21
C THR A 31 25.80 -4.17 -2.43
N THR A 32 25.34 -4.43 -1.20
CA THR A 32 24.73 -3.43 -0.31
C THR A 32 25.07 -3.73 1.13
N VAL A 33 25.19 -2.68 1.95
CA VAL A 33 25.39 -2.78 3.39
C VAL A 33 24.21 -2.17 4.14
N THR A 34 23.79 -2.82 5.23
CA THR A 34 22.76 -2.31 6.12
C THR A 34 23.29 -1.10 6.87
N VAL A 35 22.64 0.05 6.68
CA VAL A 35 22.87 1.31 7.40
C VAL A 35 21.58 1.68 8.10
N GLU A 36 21.64 1.86 9.41
CA GLU A 36 20.48 2.14 10.25
C GLU A 36 20.72 3.39 11.11
N ARG A 37 19.66 3.89 11.73
CA ARG A 37 19.80 4.91 12.77
C ARG A 37 20.31 4.30 14.07
N PRO A 38 21.27 4.92 14.75
CA PRO A 38 21.66 4.50 16.08
C PRO A 38 20.48 4.59 17.06
N ARG A 39 20.31 3.57 17.90
CA ARG A 39 19.26 3.55 18.93
C ARG A 39 19.52 4.53 20.08
N GLN A 40 20.77 4.96 20.25
CA GLN A 40 21.20 5.85 21.33
C GLN A 40 21.64 7.20 20.74
N LYS A 41 21.16 8.29 21.36
CA LYS A 41 21.61 9.65 21.02
C LYS A 41 23.10 9.79 21.33
N GLY A 42 23.84 10.39 20.40
CA GLY A 42 25.30 10.59 20.51
C GLY A 42 26.15 9.54 19.79
N HIS A 43 25.56 8.50 19.20
CA HIS A 43 26.28 7.47 18.42
C HIS A 43 26.30 7.81 16.91
N GLY A 44 26.57 9.07 16.57
CA GLY A 44 26.56 9.57 15.19
C GLY A 44 25.16 9.68 14.56
N ASP A 45 25.13 9.88 13.24
CA ASP A 45 23.92 9.99 12.43
C ASP A 45 23.42 8.62 11.94
N TYR A 46 24.37 7.75 11.61
CA TYR A 46 24.14 6.42 11.08
C TYR A 46 25.00 5.38 11.78
N ALA A 47 24.54 4.14 11.80
CA ALA A 47 25.31 3.01 12.32
C ALA A 47 25.25 1.83 11.35
N THR A 48 26.34 1.06 11.30
CA THR A 48 26.36 -0.22 10.59
C THR A 48 27.07 -1.29 11.42
N ASN A 49 26.59 -2.53 11.29
CA ASN A 49 27.19 -3.72 11.90
C ASN A 49 28.02 -4.54 10.89
N VAL A 50 28.37 -3.96 9.74
CA VAL A 50 29.03 -4.65 8.62
C VAL A 50 30.28 -5.42 9.04
N ALA A 51 31.10 -4.84 9.92
CA ALA A 51 32.31 -5.48 10.40
C ALA A 51 32.01 -6.75 11.21
N MET A 52 30.94 -6.77 11.99
CA MET A 52 30.52 -7.97 12.73
C MET A 52 30.01 -9.06 11.80
N ARG A 53 29.35 -8.68 10.69
CA ARG A 53 28.83 -9.65 9.71
C ARG A 53 29.96 -10.27 8.87
N LEU A 54 30.94 -9.46 8.45
CA LEU A 54 31.95 -9.89 7.49
C LEU A 54 33.25 -10.41 8.13
N ALA A 55 33.59 -9.99 9.36
CA ALA A 55 34.89 -10.31 9.95
C ALA A 55 35.15 -11.82 10.09
N LYS A 56 34.12 -12.64 10.34
CA LYS A 56 34.27 -14.10 10.40
C LYS A 56 34.69 -14.68 9.04
N SER A 57 34.04 -14.25 7.95
CA SER A 57 34.39 -14.68 6.58
C SER A 57 35.80 -14.18 6.21
N ALA A 58 36.17 -13.00 6.70
CA ALA A 58 37.51 -12.46 6.54
C ALA A 58 38.61 -13.07 7.43
N GLY A 59 38.25 -13.95 8.38
CA GLY A 59 39.21 -14.51 9.33
C GLY A 59 39.81 -13.46 10.30
N MET A 60 39.10 -12.35 10.55
CA MET A 60 39.56 -11.22 11.34
C MET A 60 38.77 -11.06 12.64
N ASN A 61 39.36 -10.35 13.60
CA ASN A 61 38.59 -9.85 14.75
C ASN A 61 37.62 -8.74 14.28
N PRO A 62 36.33 -8.77 14.68
CA PRO A 62 35.34 -7.77 14.25
C PRO A 62 35.72 -6.32 14.50
N ARG A 63 36.38 -6.03 15.63
CA ARG A 63 36.83 -4.67 15.95
C ARG A 63 38.00 -4.26 15.07
N ALA A 64 38.95 -5.15 14.82
CA ALA A 64 40.07 -4.88 13.91
C ALA A 64 39.59 -4.66 12.46
N PHE A 65 38.60 -5.43 12.02
CA PHE A 65 37.95 -5.22 10.73
C PHE A 65 37.25 -3.85 10.68
N ALA A 66 36.54 -3.48 11.74
CA ALA A 66 35.88 -2.18 11.84
C ALA A 66 36.88 -1.01 11.74
N GLU A 67 38.05 -1.10 12.38
CA GLU A 67 39.09 -0.06 12.27
C GLU A 67 39.62 0.11 10.84
N LEU A 68 39.74 -0.97 10.06
CA LEU A 68 40.13 -0.88 8.65
C LEU A 68 39.08 -0.17 7.80
N VAL A 69 37.81 -0.57 7.98
CA VAL A 69 36.68 0.08 7.27
C VAL A 69 36.56 1.54 7.69
N LYS A 70 36.75 1.85 8.98
CA LYS A 70 36.81 3.22 9.50
C LYS A 70 37.85 4.05 8.76
N GLY A 71 39.08 3.56 8.62
CA GLY A 71 40.14 4.31 7.95
C GLY A 71 39.82 4.65 6.49
N GLY A 72 39.12 3.75 5.78
CA GLY A 72 38.61 4.04 4.43
C GLY A 72 37.48 5.06 4.42
N LEU A 73 36.53 4.96 5.36
CA LEU A 73 35.38 5.86 5.47
C LEU A 73 35.78 7.29 5.89
N GLU A 74 36.79 7.45 6.73
CA GLU A 74 37.30 8.78 7.13
C GLU A 74 37.88 9.58 5.96
N ALA A 75 38.21 8.92 4.84
CA ALA A 75 38.65 9.56 3.61
C ALA A 75 37.51 9.89 2.62
N VAL A 76 36.26 9.51 2.93
CA VAL A 76 35.12 9.75 2.06
C VAL A 76 34.56 11.15 2.28
N ASP A 77 34.46 11.92 1.20
CA ASP A 77 33.84 13.25 1.22
C ASP A 77 32.40 13.18 1.76
N GLY A 78 32.12 14.03 2.76
CA GLY A 78 30.81 14.08 3.42
C GLY A 78 30.71 13.29 4.73
N ILE A 79 31.74 12.55 5.14
CA ILE A 79 31.84 11.95 6.48
C ILE A 79 32.69 12.86 7.37
N ALA A 80 32.17 13.24 8.54
CA ALA A 80 32.89 14.06 9.52
C ALA A 80 33.63 13.22 10.55
N GLU A 81 33.04 12.11 10.99
CA GLU A 81 33.62 11.24 12.01
C GLU A 81 33.12 9.81 11.86
N VAL A 82 34.00 8.84 12.15
CA VAL A 82 33.63 7.43 12.28
C VAL A 82 34.18 6.90 13.59
N GLU A 83 33.30 6.34 14.44
CA GLU A 83 33.65 5.75 15.73
C GLU A 83 33.39 4.24 15.72
N VAL A 84 34.37 3.46 16.20
CA VAL A 84 34.20 2.02 16.42
C VAL A 84 33.68 1.75 17.83
N ALA A 85 32.39 1.41 17.93
CA ALA A 85 31.71 1.13 19.18
C ALA A 85 31.63 -0.38 19.48
N GLY A 86 31.78 -0.72 20.77
CA GLY A 86 31.59 -2.09 21.28
C GLY A 86 32.37 -3.18 20.53
N PRO A 87 31.72 -4.25 20.05
CA PRO A 87 32.38 -5.36 19.37
C PRO A 87 32.80 -5.06 17.92
N GLY A 88 32.50 -3.87 17.37
CA GLY A 88 32.79 -3.52 15.97
C GLY A 88 31.62 -2.88 15.23
N PHE A 89 30.74 -2.16 15.93
CA PHE A 89 29.78 -1.26 15.26
C PHE A 89 30.52 -0.02 14.77
N LEU A 90 30.16 0.45 13.58
CA LEU A 90 30.65 1.72 13.05
C LEU A 90 29.54 2.75 13.18
N ASN A 91 29.75 3.72 14.07
CA ASN A 91 28.92 4.91 14.19
C ASN A 91 29.51 5.99 13.28
N VAL A 92 28.70 6.57 12.40
CA VAL A 92 29.13 7.52 11.37
C VAL A 92 28.41 8.84 11.59
N THR A 93 29.18 9.92 11.75
CA THR A 93 28.69 11.30 11.74
C THR A 93 28.97 11.89 10.37
N VAL A 94 27.94 12.42 9.73
CA VAL A 94 27.99 13.05 8.41
C VAL A 94 28.40 14.52 8.59
N ALA A 95 29.20 15.05 7.67
CA ALA A 95 29.57 16.47 7.69
C ALA A 95 28.31 17.35 7.59
N ALA A 96 28.25 18.43 8.38
CA ALA A 96 27.10 19.35 8.41
C ALA A 96 26.70 19.83 6.99
N GLY A 97 27.70 20.15 6.15
CA GLY A 97 27.49 20.52 4.75
C GLY A 97 26.93 19.39 3.85
N ALA A 98 27.08 18.12 4.23
CA ALA A 98 26.53 17.00 3.49
C ALA A 98 25.08 16.66 3.90
N GLN A 99 24.63 17.10 5.08
CA GLN A 99 23.24 16.93 5.53
C GLN A 99 22.31 17.95 4.87
N GLY A 100 22.71 19.22 4.79
CA GLY A 100 21.90 20.26 4.14
C GLY A 100 21.58 19.97 2.67
N LEU A 101 22.45 19.23 1.97
CA LEU A 101 22.21 18.80 0.58
C LEU A 101 20.97 17.93 0.41
N VAL A 102 20.51 17.24 1.46
CA VAL A 102 19.28 16.43 1.40
C VAL A 102 18.09 17.31 1.02
N ALA A 103 17.97 18.51 1.58
CA ALA A 103 16.85 19.40 1.25
C ALA A 103 16.85 19.76 -0.25
N GLN A 104 18.03 20.03 -0.81
CA GLN A 104 18.17 20.30 -2.24
C GLN A 104 17.82 19.07 -3.09
N GLN A 105 18.30 17.88 -2.70
CA GLN A 105 18.01 16.63 -3.41
C GLN A 105 16.50 16.32 -3.44
N VAL A 106 15.83 16.50 -2.30
CA VAL A 106 14.38 16.31 -2.18
C VAL A 106 13.64 17.27 -3.11
N VAL A 107 13.95 18.56 -3.05
CA VAL A 107 13.29 19.58 -3.87
C VAL A 107 13.56 19.38 -5.35
N ALA A 108 14.79 19.00 -5.72
CA ALA A 108 15.17 18.72 -7.11
C ALA A 108 14.44 17.50 -7.68
N ALA A 109 14.24 16.45 -6.87
CA ALA A 109 13.47 15.27 -7.27
C ALA A 109 11.95 15.55 -7.31
N GLY A 110 11.44 16.42 -6.42
CA GLY A 110 10.03 16.79 -6.41
C GLY A 110 9.13 15.57 -6.23
N ALA A 111 8.15 15.39 -7.11
CA ALA A 111 7.20 14.28 -7.06
C ALA A 111 7.83 12.88 -7.22
N SER A 112 9.05 12.77 -7.75
CA SER A 112 9.76 11.49 -7.85
C SER A 112 10.60 11.16 -6.62
N TYR A 113 10.71 12.07 -5.64
CA TYR A 113 11.44 11.76 -4.42
C TYR A 113 10.73 10.63 -3.66
N GLY A 114 11.47 9.56 -3.36
CA GLY A 114 10.92 8.31 -2.81
C GLY A 114 10.79 7.19 -3.83
N ALA A 115 10.93 7.48 -5.13
CA ALA A 115 10.96 6.46 -6.18
C ALA A 115 12.22 5.58 -6.11
N SER A 116 12.08 4.35 -6.55
CA SER A 116 13.16 3.38 -6.70
C SER A 116 12.87 2.44 -7.87
N ASP A 117 13.88 1.69 -8.30
CA ASP A 117 13.75 0.66 -9.35
C ASP A 117 13.59 -0.75 -8.75
N ALA A 118 13.14 -0.86 -7.49
CA ALA A 118 13.09 -2.12 -6.74
C ALA A 118 12.23 -3.20 -7.43
N PHE A 119 11.18 -2.78 -8.13
CA PHE A 119 10.27 -3.62 -8.89
C PHE A 119 10.29 -3.29 -10.39
N ALA A 120 11.36 -2.65 -10.88
CA ALA A 120 11.48 -2.28 -12.28
C ALA A 120 11.42 -3.51 -13.20
N GLY A 121 10.50 -3.46 -14.17
CA GLY A 121 10.28 -4.53 -15.14
C GLY A 121 9.34 -5.65 -14.66
N GLU A 122 8.83 -5.59 -13.42
CA GLU A 122 7.78 -6.50 -12.97
C GLU A 122 6.39 -6.01 -13.38
N LYS A 123 5.56 -6.92 -13.89
CA LYS A 123 4.13 -6.72 -14.13
C LYS A 123 3.32 -7.27 -12.97
N ILE A 124 2.65 -6.39 -12.25
CA ILE A 124 1.89 -6.72 -11.05
C ILE A 124 0.40 -6.62 -11.31
N ASN A 125 -0.34 -7.71 -11.08
CA ASN A 125 -1.78 -7.67 -10.92
C ASN A 125 -2.12 -7.52 -9.43
N LEU A 126 -2.93 -6.51 -9.09
CA LEU A 126 -3.38 -6.26 -7.74
C LEU A 126 -4.91 -6.29 -7.70
N GLU A 127 -5.45 -7.37 -7.17
CA GLU A 127 -6.88 -7.60 -7.03
C GLU A 127 -7.37 -7.30 -5.62
N PHE A 128 -8.39 -6.46 -5.51
CA PHE A 128 -8.94 -6.03 -4.22
C PHE A 128 -10.39 -5.55 -4.34
N VAL A 129 -11.07 -5.45 -3.19
CA VAL A 129 -12.51 -5.19 -3.06
C VAL A 129 -13.37 -6.37 -3.52
N SER A 130 -13.39 -6.68 -4.82
CA SER A 130 -14.10 -7.80 -5.47
C SER A 130 -15.43 -8.18 -4.79
N ALA A 131 -16.23 -7.17 -4.44
CA ALA A 131 -17.49 -7.37 -3.74
C ALA A 131 -18.60 -7.76 -4.72
N ASN A 132 -19.48 -8.65 -4.29
CA ASN A 132 -20.61 -9.08 -5.11
C ASN A 132 -21.61 -7.92 -5.29
N PRO A 133 -22.17 -7.72 -6.51
CA PRO A 133 -23.09 -6.62 -6.82
C PRO A 133 -24.51 -6.89 -6.32
N THR A 134 -24.63 -7.26 -5.05
CA THR A 134 -25.91 -7.59 -4.41
C THR A 134 -26.28 -6.61 -3.29
N GLY A 135 -25.41 -5.64 -3.01
CA GLY A 135 -25.64 -4.57 -2.07
C GLY A 135 -24.49 -3.57 -2.04
N PRO A 136 -24.66 -2.45 -1.30
CA PRO A 136 -23.63 -1.43 -1.15
C PRO A 136 -22.34 -1.97 -0.55
N LEU A 137 -21.22 -1.32 -0.84
CA LEU A 137 -19.91 -1.74 -0.34
C LEU A 137 -19.80 -1.55 1.17
N HIS A 138 -19.62 -2.66 1.90
CA HIS A 138 -19.50 -2.66 3.35
C HIS A 138 -18.07 -2.33 3.82
N ILE A 139 -17.92 -1.90 5.08
CA ILE A 139 -16.64 -1.46 5.69
C ILE A 139 -15.45 -2.41 5.46
N GLY A 140 -15.66 -3.73 5.48
CA GLY A 140 -14.63 -4.71 5.16
C GLY A 140 -14.02 -4.54 3.76
N GLY A 141 -14.85 -4.28 2.74
CA GLY A 141 -14.38 -3.99 1.38
C GLY A 141 -13.75 -2.60 1.26
N VAL A 142 -14.19 -1.64 2.08
CA VAL A 142 -13.61 -0.27 2.12
C VAL A 142 -12.17 -0.27 2.61
N ARG A 143 -11.84 -1.13 3.59
CA ARG A 143 -10.45 -1.33 4.01
C ARG A 143 -9.58 -1.73 2.83
N TRP A 144 -10.08 -2.67 2.01
CA TRP A 144 -9.35 -3.11 0.82
C TRP A 144 -9.25 -2.05 -0.25
N ALA A 145 -10.28 -1.23 -0.42
CA ALA A 145 -10.21 -0.07 -1.32
C ALA A 145 -9.03 0.85 -0.94
N ALA A 146 -8.90 1.23 0.33
CA ALA A 146 -7.83 2.11 0.79
C ALA A 146 -6.43 1.44 0.74
N VAL A 147 -6.30 0.22 1.27
CA VAL A 147 -5.02 -0.49 1.36
C VAL A 147 -4.52 -0.94 -0.01
N GLY A 148 -5.42 -1.49 -0.85
CA GLY A 148 -5.11 -1.96 -2.20
C GLY A 148 -4.69 -0.82 -3.11
N ASP A 149 -5.41 0.30 -3.10
CA ASP A 149 -4.99 1.46 -3.89
C ASP A 149 -3.64 2.03 -3.41
N ALA A 150 -3.42 2.13 -2.08
CA ALA A 150 -2.14 2.56 -1.54
C ALA A 150 -0.98 1.65 -1.97
N LEU A 151 -1.18 0.32 -1.93
CA LEU A 151 -0.20 -0.64 -2.43
C LEU A 151 0.07 -0.46 -3.93
N GLY A 152 -0.99 -0.27 -4.74
CA GLY A 152 -0.83 -0.03 -6.17
C GLY A 152 0.00 1.22 -6.47
N ARG A 153 -0.20 2.30 -5.70
CA ARG A 153 0.58 3.55 -5.82
C ARG A 153 2.04 3.35 -5.40
N ILE A 154 2.27 2.62 -4.31
CA ILE A 154 3.61 2.30 -3.82
C ILE A 154 4.37 1.45 -4.85
N PHE A 155 3.77 0.38 -5.36
CA PHE A 155 4.39 -0.47 -6.39
C PHE A 155 4.73 0.32 -7.66
N THR A 156 3.83 1.21 -8.09
CA THR A 156 4.06 2.10 -9.25
C THR A 156 5.25 3.01 -9.00
N LEU A 157 5.34 3.63 -7.82
CA LEU A 157 6.47 4.52 -7.46
C LEU A 157 7.80 3.76 -7.35
N THR A 158 7.76 2.47 -7.03
CA THR A 158 8.93 1.58 -6.97
C THR A 158 9.23 0.84 -8.29
N GLY A 159 8.63 1.28 -9.40
CA GLY A 159 9.02 0.87 -10.76
C GLY A 159 8.20 -0.25 -11.41
N ALA A 160 7.18 -0.79 -10.75
CA ALA A 160 6.34 -1.86 -11.31
C ALA A 160 5.30 -1.34 -12.32
N GLU A 161 4.94 -2.15 -13.31
CA GLU A 161 3.74 -1.97 -14.14
C GLU A 161 2.54 -2.59 -13.40
N VAL A 162 1.70 -1.77 -12.77
CA VAL A 162 0.60 -2.24 -11.92
C VAL A 162 -0.73 -2.20 -12.69
N THR A 163 -1.48 -3.29 -12.65
CA THR A 163 -2.90 -3.35 -13.03
C THR A 163 -3.75 -3.58 -11.78
N ARG A 164 -4.62 -2.63 -11.46
CA ARG A 164 -5.65 -2.75 -10.42
C ARG A 164 -6.86 -3.46 -11.01
N GLU A 165 -7.22 -4.60 -10.45
CA GLU A 165 -8.28 -5.46 -10.96
C GLU A 165 -9.40 -5.66 -9.94
N TYR A 166 -10.64 -5.52 -10.41
CA TYR A 166 -11.83 -5.86 -9.65
C TYR A 166 -12.42 -7.14 -10.25
N TYR A 167 -12.49 -8.20 -9.46
CA TYR A 167 -13.18 -9.42 -9.87
C TYR A 167 -14.67 -9.30 -9.57
N PHE A 168 -15.47 -9.32 -10.63
CA PHE A 168 -16.90 -9.13 -10.58
C PHE A 168 -17.61 -10.47 -10.70
N ASN A 169 -18.15 -10.94 -9.58
CA ASN A 169 -18.97 -12.15 -9.54
C ASN A 169 -20.42 -11.82 -9.89
N ASP A 170 -20.73 -11.91 -11.18
CA ASP A 170 -22.06 -11.71 -11.76
C ASP A 170 -22.86 -13.00 -11.97
N HIS A 171 -22.37 -14.12 -11.41
CA HIS A 171 -23.02 -15.41 -11.57
C HIS A 171 -23.38 -16.07 -10.23
N GLY A 172 -24.36 -16.97 -10.29
CA GLY A 172 -24.70 -17.85 -9.18
C GLY A 172 -25.75 -17.34 -8.19
N ALA A 173 -25.88 -18.08 -7.09
CA ALA A 173 -27.06 -18.03 -6.20
C ALA A 173 -27.28 -16.70 -5.48
N GLN A 174 -26.23 -15.89 -5.29
CA GLN A 174 -26.36 -14.56 -4.67
C GLN A 174 -27.08 -13.58 -5.61
N ILE A 175 -26.71 -13.57 -6.89
CA ILE A 175 -27.37 -12.76 -7.91
C ILE A 175 -28.83 -13.19 -8.09
N ASP A 176 -29.11 -14.50 -8.03
CA ASP A 176 -30.47 -15.03 -8.06
C ASP A 176 -31.32 -14.48 -6.91
N ARG A 177 -30.80 -14.53 -5.68
CA ARG A 177 -31.47 -14.00 -4.48
C ARG A 177 -31.72 -12.51 -4.59
N PHE A 178 -30.72 -11.75 -5.04
CA PHE A 178 -30.83 -10.31 -5.26
C PHE A 178 -31.94 -9.98 -6.27
N SER A 179 -31.93 -10.66 -7.42
CA SER A 179 -32.93 -10.46 -8.48
C SER A 179 -34.35 -10.80 -8.01
N ARG A 180 -34.52 -11.88 -7.24
CA ARG A 180 -35.81 -12.24 -6.62
C ARG A 180 -36.28 -11.20 -5.61
N SER A 181 -35.37 -10.64 -4.80
CA SER A 181 -35.70 -9.56 -3.87
C SER A 181 -36.15 -8.28 -4.57
N LEU A 182 -35.50 -7.90 -5.66
CA LEU A 182 -35.91 -6.74 -6.46
C LEU A 182 -37.31 -6.94 -7.07
N LEU A 183 -37.57 -8.12 -7.65
CA LEU A 183 -38.87 -8.44 -8.25
C LEU A 183 -40.00 -8.47 -7.20
N ALA A 184 -39.76 -9.09 -6.03
CA ALA A 184 -40.73 -9.10 -4.93
C ALA A 184 -41.05 -7.67 -4.46
N SER A 185 -40.01 -6.85 -4.28
CA SER A 185 -40.12 -5.43 -3.92
C SER A 185 -40.96 -4.64 -4.95
N ALA A 186 -40.69 -4.83 -6.24
CA ALA A 186 -41.45 -4.17 -7.32
C ALA A 186 -42.93 -4.56 -7.35
N LYS A 187 -43.28 -5.78 -6.93
CA LYS A 187 -44.66 -6.26 -6.79
C LYS A 187 -45.34 -5.83 -5.49
N GLY A 188 -44.60 -5.24 -4.55
CA GLY A 188 -45.11 -4.96 -3.19
C GLY A 188 -45.27 -6.22 -2.33
N GLU A 189 -44.58 -7.30 -2.68
CA GLU A 189 -44.57 -8.57 -1.93
C GLU A 189 -43.49 -8.53 -0.82
N PRO A 190 -43.63 -9.36 0.23
CA PRO A 190 -42.57 -9.53 1.23
C PRO A 190 -41.26 -10.01 0.58
N ALA A 191 -40.12 -9.56 1.11
CA ALA A 191 -38.82 -10.06 0.68
C ALA A 191 -38.73 -11.59 0.90
N PRO A 192 -38.10 -12.36 -0.01
CA PRO A 192 -37.85 -13.78 0.19
C PRO A 192 -37.08 -14.05 1.49
N GLU A 193 -37.30 -15.20 2.13
CA GLU A 193 -36.60 -15.56 3.39
C GLU A 193 -35.07 -15.57 3.25
N ASP A 194 -34.57 -15.99 2.08
CA ASP A 194 -33.14 -15.99 1.74
C ASP A 194 -32.73 -14.76 0.90
N GLY A 195 -33.63 -13.79 0.77
CA GLY A 195 -33.47 -12.60 -0.04
C GLY A 195 -32.75 -11.48 0.69
N TYR A 196 -32.33 -10.49 -0.10
CA TYR A 196 -31.83 -9.22 0.38
C TYR A 196 -32.99 -8.30 0.76
N GLY A 197 -32.77 -7.45 1.77
CA GLY A 197 -33.72 -6.45 2.24
C GLY A 197 -33.02 -5.14 2.61
N GLY A 198 -33.82 -4.09 2.87
CA GLY A 198 -33.33 -2.74 3.14
C GLY A 198 -33.86 -1.73 2.11
N GLN A 199 -33.63 -0.44 2.39
CA GLN A 199 -34.17 0.64 1.55
C GLN A 199 -33.58 0.60 0.12
N TYR A 200 -32.31 0.22 -0.02
CA TYR A 200 -31.65 0.13 -1.33
C TYR A 200 -32.33 -0.85 -2.29
N ILE A 201 -32.90 -1.97 -1.81
CA ILE A 201 -33.66 -2.92 -2.65
C ILE A 201 -34.91 -2.27 -3.21
N HIS A 202 -35.60 -1.46 -2.41
CA HIS A 202 -36.78 -0.71 -2.86
C HIS A 202 -36.42 0.41 -3.84
N ASP A 203 -35.30 1.10 -3.60
CA ASP A 203 -34.83 2.17 -4.46
C ASP A 203 -34.42 1.63 -5.84
N ILE A 204 -33.68 0.51 -5.89
CA ILE A 204 -33.28 -0.15 -7.14
C ILE A 204 -34.49 -0.72 -7.87
N ALA A 205 -35.39 -1.42 -7.17
CA ALA A 205 -36.60 -1.96 -7.80
C ALA A 205 -37.45 -0.85 -8.46
N ARG A 206 -37.56 0.32 -7.81
CA ARG A 206 -38.20 1.50 -8.39
C ARG A 206 -37.45 2.02 -9.61
N ALA A 207 -36.13 2.16 -9.54
CA ALA A 207 -35.31 2.62 -10.66
C ALA A 207 -35.39 1.66 -11.88
N VAL A 208 -35.48 0.35 -11.63
CA VAL A 208 -35.71 -0.65 -12.69
C VAL A 208 -37.05 -0.40 -13.38
N LEU A 209 -38.13 -0.18 -12.62
CA LEU A 209 -39.44 0.15 -13.19
C LEU A 209 -39.48 1.49 -13.93
N GLU A 210 -38.70 2.48 -13.47
CA GLU A 210 -38.57 3.76 -14.17
C GLU A 210 -37.85 3.59 -15.53
N LYS A 211 -36.84 2.72 -15.59
CA LYS A 211 -36.08 2.43 -16.82
C LYS A 211 -36.81 1.46 -17.75
N THR A 212 -37.56 0.52 -17.19
CA THR A 212 -38.31 -0.53 -17.92
C THR A 212 -39.74 -0.63 -17.36
N PRO A 213 -40.64 0.29 -17.76
CA PRO A 213 -42.00 0.37 -17.18
C PRO A 213 -42.87 -0.87 -17.41
N ASP A 214 -42.60 -1.63 -18.47
CA ASP A 214 -43.30 -2.87 -18.84
C ASP A 214 -42.75 -4.11 -18.14
N ALA A 215 -41.73 -3.99 -17.28
CA ALA A 215 -41.01 -5.14 -16.71
C ALA A 215 -41.91 -6.14 -15.97
N LEU A 216 -43.00 -5.68 -15.34
CA LEU A 216 -43.95 -6.54 -14.62
C LEU A 216 -45.03 -7.17 -15.51
N ASP A 217 -45.21 -6.66 -16.73
CA ASP A 217 -46.21 -7.17 -17.68
C ASP A 217 -45.68 -8.36 -18.50
N ARG A 218 -44.38 -8.67 -18.36
CA ARG A 218 -43.68 -9.75 -19.08
C ARG A 218 -43.96 -11.11 -18.45
N SER A 219 -43.47 -12.17 -19.09
CA SER A 219 -43.49 -13.51 -18.49
C SER A 219 -42.73 -13.49 -17.15
N PRO A 220 -43.02 -14.42 -16.21
CA PRO A 220 -42.28 -14.49 -14.95
C PRO A 220 -40.76 -14.63 -15.14
N GLU A 221 -40.33 -15.41 -16.13
CA GLU A 221 -38.91 -15.59 -16.44
C GLU A 221 -38.29 -14.30 -16.99
N ASP A 222 -38.93 -13.68 -17.98
CA ASP A 222 -38.42 -12.43 -18.60
C ASP A 222 -38.42 -11.25 -17.62
N SER A 223 -39.41 -11.23 -16.70
CA SER A 223 -39.47 -10.23 -15.63
C SER A 223 -38.25 -10.39 -14.73
N LEU A 224 -38.02 -11.59 -14.20
CA LEU A 224 -36.88 -11.87 -13.32
C LEU A 224 -35.55 -11.52 -13.99
N GLU A 225 -35.37 -11.89 -15.26
CA GLU A 225 -34.15 -11.59 -16.00
C GLU A 225 -33.97 -10.09 -16.25
N THR A 226 -35.06 -9.36 -16.49
CA THR A 226 -35.01 -7.89 -16.60
C THR A 226 -34.53 -7.26 -15.29
N PHE A 227 -35.06 -7.72 -14.15
CA PHE A 227 -34.64 -7.23 -12.83
C PHE A 227 -33.21 -7.64 -12.49
N ARG A 228 -32.77 -8.84 -12.92
CA ARG A 228 -31.38 -9.29 -12.79
C ARG A 228 -30.45 -8.35 -13.54
N GLN A 229 -30.59 -8.25 -14.86
CA GLN A 229 -29.67 -7.49 -15.70
C GLN A 229 -29.62 -6.03 -15.29
N VAL A 230 -30.78 -5.36 -15.22
CA VAL A 230 -30.83 -3.92 -14.92
C VAL A 230 -30.41 -3.63 -13.48
N GLY A 231 -30.82 -4.48 -12.52
CA GLY A 231 -30.48 -4.31 -11.12
C GLY A 231 -29.00 -4.51 -10.83
N VAL A 232 -28.38 -5.54 -11.43
CA VAL A 232 -26.93 -5.80 -11.31
C VAL A 232 -26.13 -4.67 -11.95
N ASP A 233 -26.53 -4.21 -13.15
CA ASP A 233 -25.88 -3.08 -13.82
C ASP A 233 -25.93 -1.79 -12.98
N MET A 234 -27.07 -1.52 -12.34
CA MET A 234 -27.23 -0.37 -11.45
C MET A 234 -26.35 -0.48 -10.20
N MET A 235 -26.36 -1.64 -9.54
CA MET A 235 -25.53 -1.87 -8.34
C MET A 235 -24.04 -1.75 -8.68
N PHE A 236 -23.65 -2.27 -9.84
CA PHE A 236 -22.26 -2.17 -10.29
C PHE A 236 -21.85 -0.72 -10.57
N ALA A 237 -22.72 0.05 -11.23
CA ALA A 237 -22.47 1.47 -11.45
C ALA A 237 -22.36 2.25 -10.12
N GLU A 238 -23.21 1.95 -9.13
CA GLU A 238 -23.13 2.55 -7.79
C GLU A 238 -21.80 2.21 -7.10
N ILE A 239 -21.40 0.93 -7.11
CA ILE A 239 -20.11 0.49 -6.52
C ILE A 239 -18.94 1.22 -7.18
N LYS A 240 -18.91 1.31 -8.53
CA LYS A 240 -17.86 2.04 -9.25
C LYS A 240 -17.80 3.51 -8.85
N GLN A 241 -18.95 4.16 -8.75
CA GLN A 241 -19.02 5.57 -8.37
C GLN A 241 -18.54 5.78 -6.93
N SER A 242 -19.01 4.98 -5.97
CA SER A 242 -18.55 5.08 -4.58
C SER A 242 -17.04 4.84 -4.43
N LEU A 243 -16.47 3.90 -5.20
CA LEU A 243 -15.02 3.66 -5.22
C LEU A 243 -14.27 4.85 -5.82
N HIS A 244 -14.75 5.41 -6.94
CA HIS A 244 -14.16 6.59 -7.57
C HIS A 244 -14.20 7.81 -6.64
N ASP A 245 -15.34 8.07 -5.98
CA ASP A 245 -15.51 9.16 -5.02
C ASP A 245 -14.62 8.97 -3.78
N PHE A 246 -14.30 7.72 -3.44
CA PHE A 246 -13.31 7.36 -2.42
C PHE A 246 -11.86 7.42 -2.92
N GLY A 247 -11.62 7.80 -4.18
CA GLY A 247 -10.29 7.93 -4.78
C GLY A 247 -9.67 6.61 -5.22
N VAL A 248 -10.48 5.62 -5.60
CA VAL A 248 -10.04 4.30 -6.07
C VAL A 248 -10.63 4.03 -7.45
N ASP A 249 -9.74 3.90 -8.43
CA ASP A 249 -10.06 3.52 -9.81
C ASP A 249 -9.42 2.18 -10.15
N PHE A 250 -10.12 1.38 -10.94
CA PHE A 250 -9.64 0.09 -11.43
C PHE A 250 -9.35 0.15 -12.93
N ASP A 251 -8.26 -0.51 -13.34
CA ASP A 251 -7.85 -0.63 -14.73
C ASP A 251 -8.66 -1.71 -15.45
N VAL A 252 -9.01 -2.78 -14.72
CA VAL A 252 -9.77 -3.92 -15.22
C VAL A 252 -10.92 -4.25 -14.28
N TYR A 253 -12.11 -4.41 -14.85
CA TYR A 253 -13.25 -5.06 -14.21
C TYR A 253 -13.48 -6.40 -14.91
N PHE A 254 -13.13 -7.49 -14.25
CA PHE A 254 -13.16 -8.83 -14.82
C PHE A 254 -14.47 -9.54 -14.46
N HIS A 255 -15.23 -10.02 -15.44
CA HIS A 255 -16.53 -10.68 -15.22
C HIS A 255 -16.36 -12.21 -15.12
N GLU A 256 -16.97 -12.83 -14.10
CA GLU A 256 -16.92 -14.29 -13.94
C GLU A 256 -17.60 -15.03 -15.11
N ASP A 257 -18.68 -14.47 -15.68
CA ASP A 257 -19.38 -15.03 -16.85
C ASP A 257 -18.44 -15.24 -18.07
N ASP A 258 -17.41 -14.41 -18.22
CA ASP A 258 -16.44 -14.52 -19.32
C ASP A 258 -15.62 -15.83 -19.25
N LEU A 259 -15.35 -16.34 -18.04
CA LEU A 259 -14.63 -17.61 -17.85
C LEU A 259 -15.47 -18.80 -18.30
N HIS A 260 -16.77 -18.77 -17.98
CA HIS A 260 -17.70 -19.82 -18.34
C HIS A 260 -17.95 -19.86 -19.85
N ARG A 261 -18.17 -18.70 -20.48
CA ARG A 261 -18.52 -18.62 -21.90
C ARG A 261 -17.34 -18.82 -22.84
N SER A 262 -16.13 -18.46 -22.41
CA SER A 262 -14.93 -18.56 -23.26
C SER A 262 -14.32 -19.97 -23.31
N GLY A 263 -14.79 -20.91 -22.50
CA GLY A 263 -14.16 -22.23 -22.34
C GLY A 263 -12.82 -22.18 -21.59
N ALA A 264 -12.56 -21.13 -20.81
CA ALA A 264 -11.31 -20.97 -20.05
C ALA A 264 -11.09 -22.10 -19.05
N VAL A 265 -12.16 -22.60 -18.43
CA VAL A 265 -12.10 -23.76 -17.52
C VAL A 265 -11.52 -24.99 -18.22
N ALA A 266 -12.01 -25.31 -19.42
CA ALA A 266 -11.54 -26.46 -20.16
C ALA A 266 -10.04 -26.32 -20.52
N ARG A 267 -9.61 -25.13 -20.94
CA ARG A 267 -8.20 -24.83 -21.24
C ARG A 267 -7.31 -25.00 -20.00
N ALA A 268 -7.75 -24.51 -18.84
CA ALA A 268 -7.01 -24.63 -17.59
C ALA A 268 -6.85 -26.09 -17.15
N VAL A 269 -7.93 -26.88 -17.25
CA VAL A 269 -7.88 -28.32 -16.96
C VAL A 269 -6.93 -29.04 -17.92
N GLU A 270 -7.02 -28.79 -19.23
CA GLU A 270 -6.12 -29.37 -20.24
C GLU A 270 -4.65 -29.05 -19.95
N ARG A 271 -4.36 -27.79 -19.60
CA ARG A 271 -3.01 -27.36 -19.23
C ARG A 271 -2.48 -28.11 -18.00
N LEU A 272 -3.29 -28.25 -16.96
CA LEU A 272 -2.91 -28.98 -15.74
C LEU A 272 -2.75 -30.49 -15.99
N THR A 273 -3.57 -31.08 -16.86
CA THR A 273 -3.41 -32.46 -17.29
C THR A 273 -2.09 -32.68 -18.03
N ALA A 274 -1.73 -31.78 -18.95
CA ALA A 274 -0.45 -31.83 -19.66
C ALA A 274 0.75 -31.70 -18.72
N LEU A 275 0.60 -30.99 -17.59
CA LEU A 275 1.62 -30.87 -16.53
C LEU A 275 1.63 -32.08 -15.57
N GLY A 276 0.75 -33.07 -15.75
CA GLY A 276 0.66 -34.23 -14.86
C GLY A 276 0.13 -33.88 -13.47
N SER A 277 -0.72 -32.86 -13.37
CA SER A 277 -1.30 -32.39 -12.10
C SER A 277 -2.70 -32.91 -11.83
N THR A 278 -3.34 -33.58 -12.78
CA THR A 278 -4.71 -34.07 -12.63
C THR A 278 -4.79 -35.60 -12.71
N TYR A 279 -5.83 -36.18 -12.12
CA TYR A 279 -6.16 -37.61 -12.26
C TYR A 279 -7.68 -37.84 -12.21
N GLU A 280 -8.11 -39.01 -12.68
CA GLU A 280 -9.51 -39.42 -12.66
C GLU A 280 -9.80 -40.32 -11.46
N LYS A 281 -10.90 -40.05 -10.74
CA LYS A 281 -11.38 -40.89 -9.64
C LYS A 281 -12.88 -40.73 -9.44
N ASP A 282 -13.58 -41.84 -9.30
CA ASP A 282 -15.03 -41.90 -9.08
C ASP A 282 -15.85 -41.16 -10.16
N GLY A 283 -15.36 -41.16 -11.40
CA GLY A 283 -15.97 -40.48 -12.55
C GLY A 283 -15.80 -38.97 -12.57
N ALA A 284 -14.98 -38.42 -11.66
CA ALA A 284 -14.65 -37.00 -11.58
C ALA A 284 -13.15 -36.77 -11.85
N THR A 285 -12.82 -35.58 -12.37
CA THR A 285 -11.43 -35.13 -12.53
C THR A 285 -10.99 -34.39 -11.26
N TRP A 286 -9.84 -34.80 -10.72
CA TRP A 286 -9.23 -34.25 -9.52
C TRP A 286 -7.92 -33.56 -9.85
N LEU A 287 -7.65 -32.45 -9.17
CA LEU A 287 -6.33 -31.84 -9.08
C LEU A 287 -5.60 -32.44 -7.87
N ALA A 288 -4.43 -32.99 -8.11
CA ALA A 288 -3.56 -33.54 -7.06
C ALA A 288 -2.89 -32.40 -6.29
N THR A 289 -3.64 -31.67 -5.46
CA THR A 289 -3.15 -30.52 -4.67
C THR A 289 -2.38 -30.94 -3.42
N GLU A 290 -2.57 -32.16 -2.90
CA GLU A 290 -1.82 -32.67 -1.74
C GLU A 290 -0.31 -32.72 -2.03
N LYS A 291 0.08 -32.99 -3.28
CA LYS A 291 1.51 -32.98 -3.69
C LYS A 291 2.15 -31.59 -3.58
N TYR A 292 1.33 -30.55 -3.45
CA TYR A 292 1.74 -29.15 -3.33
C TYR A 292 1.41 -28.55 -1.96
N GLY A 293 1.06 -29.38 -0.97
CA GLY A 293 0.87 -28.96 0.41
C GLY A 293 -0.55 -28.52 0.80
N ASP A 294 -1.56 -28.80 -0.02
CA ASP A 294 -2.97 -28.64 0.38
C ASP A 294 -3.42 -29.78 1.31
N ASP A 295 -4.54 -29.60 2.02
CA ASP A 295 -5.06 -30.58 3.00
C ASP A 295 -5.69 -31.82 2.35
N LYS A 296 -6.22 -31.66 1.14
CA LYS A 296 -6.80 -32.73 0.33
C LYS A 296 -6.82 -32.35 -1.14
N ASP A 297 -6.81 -33.38 -1.99
CA ASP A 297 -7.02 -33.20 -3.42
C ASP A 297 -8.39 -32.57 -3.70
N ARG A 298 -8.46 -31.77 -4.77
CA ARG A 298 -9.65 -30.98 -5.11
C ARG A 298 -10.30 -31.49 -6.38
N VAL A 299 -11.61 -31.71 -6.33
CA VAL A 299 -12.40 -31.95 -7.53
C VAL A 299 -12.39 -30.68 -8.38
N ILE A 300 -12.09 -30.82 -9.67
CA ILE A 300 -12.09 -29.73 -10.64
C ILE A 300 -13.08 -29.96 -11.78
N ILE A 301 -13.51 -31.20 -12.01
CA ILE A 301 -14.69 -31.51 -12.83
C ILE A 301 -15.47 -32.58 -12.09
N LYS A 302 -16.75 -32.32 -11.85
CA LYS A 302 -17.66 -33.25 -11.17
C LYS A 302 -18.02 -34.41 -12.10
N SER A 303 -18.62 -35.47 -11.55
CA SER A 303 -19.05 -36.65 -12.31
C SER A 303 -20.20 -36.40 -13.28
N ASP A 304 -20.90 -35.27 -13.15
CA ASP A 304 -21.90 -34.78 -14.10
C ASP A 304 -21.27 -34.01 -15.28
N GLY A 305 -19.94 -33.82 -15.29
CA GLY A 305 -19.19 -33.08 -16.31
C GLY A 305 -19.10 -31.57 -16.04
N GLU A 306 -19.77 -31.05 -15.01
CA GLU A 306 -19.75 -29.63 -14.68
C GLU A 306 -18.51 -29.23 -13.88
N GLY A 307 -18.12 -27.96 -14.00
CA GLY A 307 -17.06 -27.36 -13.20
C GLY A 307 -17.37 -27.44 -11.69
N ALA A 308 -16.33 -27.63 -10.89
CA ALA A 308 -16.39 -27.45 -9.45
C ALA A 308 -16.05 -25.99 -9.07
N TYR A 309 -16.18 -25.64 -7.79
CA TYR A 309 -15.87 -24.28 -7.31
C TYR A 309 -14.44 -23.82 -7.64
N LEU A 310 -13.45 -24.72 -7.54
CA LEU A 310 -12.06 -24.37 -7.83
C LEU A 310 -11.82 -24.12 -9.32
N SER A 311 -12.68 -24.61 -10.21
CA SER A 311 -12.46 -24.58 -11.66
C SER A 311 -12.45 -23.16 -12.23
N GLY A 312 -13.27 -22.27 -11.65
CA GLY A 312 -13.23 -20.83 -11.95
C GLY A 312 -11.88 -20.23 -11.56
N ASP A 313 -11.43 -20.50 -10.32
CA ASP A 313 -10.12 -20.04 -9.83
C ASP A 313 -8.96 -20.50 -10.74
N LEU A 314 -9.00 -21.75 -11.23
CA LEU A 314 -7.99 -22.28 -12.18
C LEU A 314 -7.95 -21.48 -13.47
N ALA A 315 -9.13 -21.24 -14.06
CA ALA A 315 -9.27 -20.53 -15.31
C ALA A 315 -8.83 -19.08 -15.16
N TYR A 316 -9.22 -18.45 -14.06
CA TYR A 316 -8.90 -17.06 -13.76
C TYR A 316 -7.41 -16.84 -13.49
N TYR A 317 -6.78 -17.74 -12.72
CA TYR A 317 -5.34 -17.68 -12.50
C TYR A 317 -4.56 -17.86 -13.81
N LEU A 318 -4.93 -18.85 -14.63
CA LEU A 318 -4.29 -19.05 -15.92
C LEU A 318 -4.44 -17.81 -16.82
N ASP A 319 -5.63 -17.19 -16.87
CA ASP A 319 -5.88 -15.96 -17.61
C ASP A 319 -4.93 -14.82 -17.16
N LYS A 320 -4.78 -14.58 -15.85
CA LYS A 320 -3.83 -13.57 -15.34
C LYS A 320 -2.39 -13.87 -15.80
N ARG A 321 -1.99 -15.13 -15.78
CA ARG A 321 -0.65 -15.54 -16.23
C ARG A 321 -0.46 -15.38 -17.74
N GLU A 322 -1.49 -15.68 -18.54
CA GLU A 322 -1.49 -15.50 -19.99
C GLU A 322 -1.50 -14.01 -20.40
N ARG A 323 -2.07 -13.13 -19.57
CA ARG A 323 -1.94 -11.66 -19.68
C ARG A 323 -0.52 -11.15 -19.35
N GLY A 324 0.35 -12.02 -18.84
CA GLY A 324 1.77 -11.73 -18.64
C GLY A 324 2.13 -11.11 -17.29
N PHE A 325 1.25 -11.19 -16.28
CA PHE A 325 1.55 -10.68 -14.94
C PHE A 325 2.55 -11.57 -14.22
N ASP A 326 3.73 -11.06 -13.89
CA ASP A 326 4.77 -11.76 -13.13
C ASP A 326 4.29 -12.13 -11.73
N ARG A 327 3.49 -11.25 -11.11
CA ARG A 327 2.99 -11.39 -9.75
C ARG A 327 1.52 -11.02 -9.66
N CYS A 328 0.74 -11.87 -9.01
CA CYS A 328 -0.68 -11.67 -8.76
C CYS A 328 -0.90 -11.59 -7.25
N PHE A 329 -1.36 -10.43 -6.76
CA PHE A 329 -1.79 -10.24 -5.38
C PHE A 329 -3.31 -10.26 -5.34
N ILE A 330 -3.87 -11.06 -4.43
CA ILE A 330 -5.32 -11.10 -4.18
C ILE A 330 -5.56 -10.75 -2.72
N MET A 331 -6.33 -9.71 -2.47
CA MET A 331 -6.64 -9.24 -1.12
C MET A 331 -8.00 -9.81 -0.66
N LEU A 332 -8.00 -10.64 0.38
CA LEU A 332 -9.18 -11.32 0.88
C LEU A 332 -9.40 -11.10 2.38
N GLY A 333 -10.66 -11.16 2.82
CA GLY A 333 -11.02 -11.08 4.24
C GLY A 333 -10.54 -12.30 5.05
N ALA A 334 -10.48 -12.14 6.38
CA ALA A 334 -10.05 -13.17 7.33
C ALA A 334 -10.86 -14.48 7.27
N ASP A 335 -12.11 -14.40 6.83
CA ASP A 335 -13.00 -15.54 6.58
C ASP A 335 -12.52 -16.46 5.46
N HIS A 336 -11.61 -15.98 4.60
CA HIS A 336 -11.02 -16.74 3.49
C HIS A 336 -9.67 -17.36 3.82
N HIS A 337 -9.24 -17.38 5.09
CA HIS A 337 -7.92 -17.93 5.45
C HIS A 337 -7.73 -19.40 5.01
N GLY A 338 -8.79 -20.21 5.07
CA GLY A 338 -8.79 -21.59 4.59
C GLY A 338 -8.64 -21.76 3.08
N TYR A 339 -8.75 -20.67 2.30
CA TYR A 339 -8.53 -20.69 0.85
C TYR A 339 -7.06 -20.55 0.49
N VAL A 340 -6.18 -20.15 1.42
CA VAL A 340 -4.78 -19.86 1.07
C VAL A 340 -4.04 -21.11 0.60
N SER A 341 -4.13 -22.23 1.34
CA SER A 341 -3.40 -23.46 1.00
C SER A 341 -3.75 -23.98 -0.39
N ARG A 342 -5.04 -24.02 -0.72
CA ARG A 342 -5.53 -24.55 -2.01
C ARG A 342 -5.09 -23.67 -3.18
N MET A 343 -5.06 -22.35 -3.00
CA MET A 343 -4.64 -21.40 -4.04
C MET A 343 -3.12 -21.43 -4.25
N MET A 344 -2.35 -21.58 -3.18
CA MET A 344 -0.90 -21.80 -3.28
C MET A 344 -0.60 -23.14 -3.97
N ALA A 345 -1.36 -24.20 -3.65
CA ALA A 345 -1.24 -25.49 -4.34
C ALA A 345 -1.62 -25.39 -5.82
N MET A 346 -2.65 -24.62 -6.16
CA MET A 346 -3.02 -24.31 -7.55
C MET A 346 -1.87 -23.63 -8.30
N CYS A 347 -1.28 -22.57 -7.73
CA CYS A 347 -0.12 -21.87 -8.30
C CYS A 347 1.02 -22.86 -8.62
N ALA A 348 1.38 -23.71 -7.66
CA ALA A 348 2.41 -24.74 -7.84
C ALA A 348 2.02 -25.79 -8.89
N ALA A 349 0.73 -26.11 -9.02
CA ALA A 349 0.23 -27.06 -10.02
C ALA A 349 0.40 -26.59 -11.46
N PHE A 350 0.38 -25.27 -11.68
CA PHE A 350 0.70 -24.64 -12.97
C PHE A 350 2.22 -24.53 -13.24
N GLY A 351 3.06 -24.90 -12.27
CA GLY A 351 4.52 -24.81 -12.36
C GLY A 351 5.08 -23.45 -11.92
N ASP A 352 4.24 -22.56 -11.40
CA ASP A 352 4.64 -21.28 -10.84
C ASP A 352 5.00 -21.41 -9.35
N LYS A 353 5.64 -20.38 -8.80
CA LYS A 353 6.10 -20.36 -7.41
C LYS A 353 5.09 -19.68 -6.49
N PRO A 354 4.51 -20.40 -5.50
CA PRO A 354 3.63 -19.81 -4.50
C PRO A 354 4.34 -18.70 -3.70
N HIS A 355 3.61 -17.67 -3.31
CA HIS A 355 4.12 -16.47 -2.63
C HIS A 355 5.10 -15.59 -3.44
N GLU A 356 5.43 -15.98 -4.68
CA GLU A 356 6.18 -15.17 -5.65
C GLU A 356 5.24 -14.74 -6.80
N ASN A 357 4.71 -15.71 -7.55
CA ASN A 357 3.81 -15.46 -8.68
C ASN A 357 2.34 -15.27 -8.28
N LEU A 358 1.90 -15.91 -7.18
CA LEU A 358 0.59 -15.73 -6.58
C LEU A 358 0.73 -15.54 -5.08
N GLU A 359 0.11 -14.50 -4.55
CA GLU A 359 0.08 -14.24 -3.12
C GLU A 359 -1.30 -13.76 -2.68
N ILE A 360 -1.77 -14.31 -1.56
CA ILE A 360 -3.03 -13.91 -0.96
C ILE A 360 -2.74 -13.09 0.29
N LEU A 361 -3.17 -11.84 0.29
CA LEU A 361 -3.07 -10.92 1.41
C LEU A 361 -4.36 -11.00 2.22
N ILE A 362 -4.27 -11.59 3.42
CA ILE A 362 -5.41 -11.71 4.33
C ILE A 362 -5.48 -10.50 5.25
N GLY A 363 -6.65 -9.91 5.35
CA GLY A 363 -6.88 -8.79 6.26
C GLY A 363 -7.99 -9.04 7.25
N GLN A 364 -7.79 -8.43 8.41
CA GLN A 364 -8.65 -8.58 9.55
C GLN A 364 -9.81 -7.59 9.54
N MET A 365 -10.73 -7.77 10.48
CA MET A 365 -11.97 -7.01 10.54
C MET A 365 -11.74 -5.56 10.97
N VAL A 366 -12.65 -4.69 10.54
CA VAL A 366 -12.76 -3.29 10.98
C VAL A 366 -14.04 -3.15 11.77
N ASN A 367 -13.92 -2.69 13.01
CA ASN A 367 -15.03 -2.29 13.85
C ASN A 367 -15.10 -0.77 13.88
N LEU A 368 -16.31 -0.22 13.83
CA LEU A 368 -16.53 1.20 14.00
C LEU A 368 -17.02 1.48 15.41
N LEU A 369 -16.39 2.47 16.04
CA LEU A 369 -16.75 2.96 17.36
C LEU A 369 -17.18 4.43 17.26
N GLN A 370 -18.01 4.85 18.20
CA GLN A 370 -18.34 6.25 18.44
C GLN A 370 -18.05 6.51 19.92
N ASP A 371 -17.04 7.32 20.22
CA ASP A 371 -16.65 7.68 21.58
C ASP A 371 -16.39 6.43 22.47
N GLY A 372 -15.68 5.45 21.90
CA GLY A 372 -15.34 4.17 22.54
C GLY A 372 -16.43 3.09 22.50
N GLU A 373 -17.66 3.42 22.08
CA GLU A 373 -18.78 2.47 22.05
C GLU A 373 -19.04 1.92 20.64
N PRO A 374 -19.35 0.62 20.47
CA PRO A 374 -19.61 0.04 19.15
C PRO A 374 -20.75 0.73 18.40
N LEU A 375 -20.45 1.24 17.21
CA LEU A 375 -21.43 1.84 16.33
C LEU A 375 -22.10 0.74 15.49
N ARG A 376 -23.39 0.53 15.73
CA ARG A 376 -24.26 -0.27 14.85
C ARG A 376 -25.25 0.68 14.21
N MET A 377 -25.21 0.90 12.90
CA MET A 377 -26.35 1.27 12.05
C MET A 377 -25.92 1.77 10.67
N SER A 378 -26.64 1.35 9.62
CA SER A 378 -26.84 2.15 8.39
C SER A 378 -28.34 2.32 8.17
N LYS A 379 -28.84 3.56 8.05
CA LYS A 379 -30.28 3.79 7.84
C LYS A 379 -30.77 3.26 6.49
N ARG A 380 -29.86 3.11 5.50
CA ARG A 380 -30.16 2.72 4.11
C ARG A 380 -29.92 1.23 3.85
N ALA A 381 -28.83 0.68 4.39
CA ALA A 381 -28.44 -0.73 4.22
C ALA A 381 -28.80 -1.65 5.42
N GLY A 382 -29.52 -1.13 6.42
CA GLY A 382 -29.95 -1.89 7.60
C GLY A 382 -28.91 -1.87 8.73
N THR A 383 -28.23 -3.00 8.96
CA THR A 383 -27.25 -3.11 10.06
C THR A 383 -25.79 -3.01 9.59
N VAL A 384 -25.55 -2.95 8.29
CA VAL A 384 -24.22 -2.96 7.68
C VAL A 384 -23.76 -1.54 7.41
N VAL A 385 -22.57 -1.17 7.89
CA VAL A 385 -21.99 0.14 7.61
C VAL A 385 -21.30 0.16 6.25
N THR A 386 -21.62 1.16 5.45
CA THR A 386 -21.16 1.31 4.06
C THR A 386 -19.96 2.27 3.94
N ILE A 387 -19.36 2.31 2.75
CA ILE A 387 -18.34 3.31 2.40
C ILE A 387 -18.85 4.73 2.52
N ASP A 388 -20.05 4.99 2.01
CA ASP A 388 -20.67 6.32 2.03
C ASP A 388 -20.93 6.76 3.48
N ASP A 389 -21.41 5.85 4.34
CA ASP A 389 -21.62 6.15 5.77
C ASP A 389 -20.31 6.56 6.47
N LEU A 390 -19.18 5.91 6.13
CA LEU A 390 -17.87 6.27 6.68
C LEU A 390 -17.38 7.62 6.16
N VAL A 391 -17.49 7.85 4.85
CA VAL A 391 -17.06 9.09 4.20
C VAL A 391 -17.89 10.27 4.70
N ASP A 392 -19.19 10.13 4.84
CA ASP A 392 -20.08 11.16 5.39
C ASP A 392 -19.71 11.51 6.84
N ALA A 393 -19.24 10.52 7.62
CA ALA A 393 -18.90 10.73 9.02
C ALA A 393 -17.56 11.45 9.22
N ILE A 394 -16.51 11.07 8.48
CA ILE A 394 -15.13 11.54 8.75
C ILE A 394 -14.40 12.13 7.53
N GLY A 395 -15.00 12.06 6.34
CA GLY A 395 -14.40 12.50 5.09
C GLY A 395 -13.48 11.44 4.45
N VAL A 396 -13.25 11.58 3.14
CA VAL A 396 -12.45 10.64 2.33
C VAL A 396 -11.03 10.51 2.87
N ASP A 397 -10.35 11.63 3.09
CA ASP A 397 -8.96 11.64 3.57
C ASP A 397 -8.77 10.91 4.90
N ALA A 398 -9.65 11.19 5.88
CA ALA A 398 -9.56 10.55 7.18
C ALA A 398 -9.89 9.07 7.12
N ALA A 399 -10.91 8.68 6.34
CA ALA A 399 -11.27 7.29 6.13
C ALA A 399 -10.12 6.49 5.50
N ARG A 400 -9.53 7.00 4.41
CA ARG A 400 -8.39 6.37 3.74
C ARG A 400 -7.18 6.25 4.66
N TYR A 401 -6.80 7.36 5.32
CA TYR A 401 -5.65 7.37 6.22
C TYR A 401 -5.86 6.39 7.39
N ALA A 402 -7.05 6.39 8.00
CA ALA A 402 -7.37 5.53 9.12
C ALA A 402 -7.29 4.04 8.77
N LEU A 403 -7.77 3.66 7.59
CA LEU A 403 -7.76 2.26 7.12
C LEU A 403 -6.36 1.80 6.68
N ALA A 404 -5.56 2.70 6.09
CA ALA A 404 -4.20 2.39 5.63
C ALA A 404 -3.14 2.46 6.74
N ARG A 405 -3.40 3.15 7.86
CA ARG A 405 -2.45 3.37 8.97
C ARG A 405 -2.10 2.13 9.80
N TYR A 406 -2.87 1.06 9.68
CA TYR A 406 -2.66 -0.18 10.43
C TYR A 406 -2.27 -1.32 9.50
N SER A 407 -1.50 -2.27 10.02
CA SER A 407 -1.19 -3.50 9.31
C SER A 407 -2.47 -4.24 8.93
N SER A 408 -2.55 -4.75 7.69
CA SER A 408 -3.73 -5.46 7.16
C SER A 408 -4.10 -6.67 8.02
N ASP A 409 -3.10 -7.32 8.60
CA ASP A 409 -3.22 -8.50 9.47
C ASP A 409 -3.75 -8.22 10.89
N SER A 410 -4.08 -6.96 11.20
CA SER A 410 -4.53 -6.54 12.52
C SER A 410 -5.98 -6.07 12.50
N ASN A 411 -6.76 -6.47 13.51
CA ASN A 411 -8.10 -5.92 13.75
C ASN A 411 -7.99 -4.42 14.04
N ILE A 412 -8.91 -3.63 13.48
CA ILE A 412 -8.95 -2.17 13.68
C ILE A 412 -10.24 -1.81 14.39
N ASP A 413 -10.11 -1.09 15.50
CA ASP A 413 -11.21 -0.35 16.11
C ASP A 413 -11.08 1.13 15.73
N LEU A 414 -11.97 1.60 14.86
CA LEU A 414 -11.94 2.94 14.29
C LEU A 414 -12.98 3.82 15.00
N ASP A 415 -12.51 4.70 15.89
CA ASP A 415 -13.37 5.65 16.61
C ASP A 415 -13.62 6.91 15.78
N LEU A 416 -14.84 7.05 15.25
CA LEU A 416 -15.22 8.19 14.41
C LEU A 416 -15.11 9.54 15.15
N GLY A 417 -15.28 9.54 16.47
CA GLY A 417 -15.10 10.73 17.31
C GLY A 417 -13.65 11.21 17.34
N LEU A 418 -12.66 10.31 17.17
CA LEU A 418 -11.26 10.70 17.02
C LEU A 418 -10.99 11.33 15.66
N TRP A 419 -11.48 10.70 14.60
CA TRP A 419 -11.17 11.07 13.21
C TRP A 419 -11.87 12.33 12.71
N THR A 420 -12.93 12.78 13.40
CA THR A 420 -13.58 14.07 13.15
C THR A 420 -12.87 15.28 13.78
N LYS A 421 -11.96 15.06 14.74
CA LYS A 421 -11.33 16.17 15.48
C LYS A 421 -10.26 16.89 14.66
N ALA A 422 -10.32 18.22 14.66
CA ALA A 422 -9.22 19.09 14.24
C ALA A 422 -8.18 19.27 15.37
N ALA A 423 -7.59 18.18 15.83
CA ALA A 423 -6.67 18.15 16.96
C ALA A 423 -5.47 17.23 16.68
N GLY A 424 -4.35 17.47 17.38
CA GLY A 424 -3.12 16.68 17.18
C GLY A 424 -3.23 15.19 17.55
N GLU A 425 -4.28 14.79 18.28
CA GLU A 425 -4.60 13.38 18.54
C GLU A 425 -5.07 12.65 17.28
N ASN A 426 -5.67 13.38 16.32
CA ASN A 426 -6.12 12.85 15.04
C ASN A 426 -4.91 12.74 14.08
N PRO A 427 -4.46 11.52 13.72
CA PRO A 427 -3.23 11.32 12.96
C PRO A 427 -3.24 11.98 11.58
N VAL A 428 -4.36 11.91 10.84
CA VAL A 428 -4.43 12.51 9.50
C VAL A 428 -4.37 14.03 9.59
N PHE A 429 -5.07 14.63 10.56
CA PHE A 429 -5.05 16.07 10.79
C PHE A 429 -3.64 16.53 11.16
N TYR A 430 -2.96 15.80 12.04
CA TYR A 430 -1.59 16.09 12.45
C TYR A 430 -0.63 16.14 11.26
N VAL A 431 -0.74 15.17 10.34
CA VAL A 431 0.10 15.10 9.13
C VAL A 431 -0.28 16.15 8.10
N GLN A 432 -1.57 16.29 7.77
CA GLN A 432 -2.04 17.28 6.80
C GLN A 432 -1.76 18.72 7.26
N TYR A 433 -1.76 18.98 8.57
CA TYR A 433 -1.42 20.28 9.11
C TYR A 433 0.03 20.68 8.81
N VAL A 434 0.97 19.73 8.71
CA VAL A 434 2.33 20.02 8.25
C VAL A 434 2.33 20.44 6.78
N ALA A 435 1.55 19.79 5.91
CA ALA A 435 1.41 20.20 4.51
C ALA A 435 0.87 21.64 4.40
N ALA A 436 -0.23 21.96 5.11
CA ALA A 436 -0.80 23.31 5.12
C ALA A 436 0.16 24.36 5.72
N ARG A 437 0.88 24.00 6.80
CA ARG A 437 1.83 24.90 7.47
C ARG A 437 3.03 25.21 6.58
N THR A 438 3.61 24.20 5.94
CA THR A 438 4.75 24.38 5.02
C THR A 438 4.33 25.19 3.80
N TRP A 439 3.13 24.95 3.25
CA TRP A 439 2.54 25.78 2.20
C TRP A 439 2.50 27.26 2.61
N ARG A 440 1.94 27.55 3.79
CA ARG A 440 1.79 28.91 4.29
C ARG A 440 3.12 29.59 4.58
N LEU A 441 4.12 28.86 5.09
CA LEU A 441 5.45 29.41 5.34
C LEU A 441 6.15 29.84 4.05
N LEU A 442 6.03 29.05 2.99
CA LEU A 442 6.59 29.38 1.68
C LEU A 442 5.93 30.65 1.11
N HIS A 443 4.60 30.76 1.22
CA HIS A 443 3.86 31.95 0.75
C HIS A 443 4.21 33.19 1.57
N ASN A 444 4.19 33.09 2.89
CA ASN A 444 4.58 34.21 3.77
C ASN A 444 6.04 34.63 3.53
N GLY A 445 6.94 33.68 3.23
CA GLY A 445 8.32 33.98 2.85
C GLY A 445 8.38 34.82 1.57
N ALA A 446 7.64 34.40 0.54
CA ALA A 446 7.56 35.14 -0.72
C ALA A 446 7.01 36.57 -0.54
N ASP A 447 5.99 36.75 0.31
CA ASP A 447 5.44 38.08 0.65
C ASP A 447 6.47 38.99 1.34
N LEU A 448 7.41 38.39 2.09
CA LEU A 448 8.54 39.08 2.72
C LEU A 448 9.77 39.20 1.81
N GLY A 449 9.69 38.80 0.54
CA GLY A 449 10.81 38.81 -0.41
C GLY A 449 11.87 37.74 -0.14
N VAL A 450 11.56 36.74 0.69
CA VAL A 450 12.45 35.62 1.04
C VAL A 450 11.99 34.37 0.31
N LEU A 451 12.79 33.91 -0.66
CA LEU A 451 12.53 32.67 -1.38
C LEU A 451 13.41 31.54 -0.82
N PRO A 452 12.99 30.27 -0.93
CA PRO A 452 13.85 29.13 -0.67
C PRO A 452 15.18 29.27 -1.39
N ALA A 453 16.26 28.85 -0.73
CA ALA A 453 17.58 28.91 -1.34
C ALA A 453 17.63 28.07 -2.64
N SER A 454 18.31 28.60 -3.66
CA SER A 454 18.50 27.94 -4.97
C SER A 454 19.87 27.26 -5.06
N GLU A 455 20.30 26.90 -6.28
CA GLU A 455 21.64 26.36 -6.52
C GLU A 455 22.74 27.24 -5.89
N GLY A 456 23.70 26.59 -5.22
CA GLY A 456 24.87 27.25 -4.62
C GLY A 456 24.69 27.73 -3.17
N PHE A 457 23.60 27.39 -2.48
CA PHE A 457 23.46 27.70 -1.06
C PHE A 457 24.49 26.93 -0.22
N ASP A 458 24.93 27.53 0.89
CA ASP A 458 25.85 26.89 1.84
C ASP A 458 25.07 25.92 2.75
N PRO A 459 25.23 24.59 2.60
CA PRO A 459 24.47 23.65 3.39
C PRO A 459 24.90 23.59 4.85
N SER A 460 26.07 24.15 5.19
CA SER A 460 26.53 24.26 6.58
C SER A 460 25.69 25.24 7.42
N LEU A 461 24.85 26.06 6.76
CA LEU A 461 23.89 26.94 7.44
C LEU A 461 22.82 26.16 8.21
N LEU A 462 22.51 24.92 7.79
CA LEU A 462 21.56 24.05 8.49
C LEU A 462 22.27 23.22 9.57
N SER A 463 22.80 23.91 10.58
CA SER A 463 23.65 23.31 11.62
C SER A 463 22.93 22.97 12.92
N ASP A 464 21.69 23.40 13.12
CA ASP A 464 20.94 23.11 14.36
C ASP A 464 20.60 21.62 14.45
N GLU A 465 20.64 21.06 15.65
CA GLU A 465 20.30 19.64 15.89
C GLU A 465 18.90 19.30 15.35
N LYS A 466 17.93 20.22 15.47
CA LYS A 466 16.55 20.02 14.99
C LYS A 466 16.43 20.10 13.48
N GLU A 467 17.27 20.87 12.82
CA GLU A 467 17.39 20.86 11.35
C GLU A 467 17.95 19.52 10.89
N GLY A 468 19.02 19.04 11.54
CA GLY A 468 19.60 17.72 11.27
C GLY A 468 18.62 16.57 11.49
N ASP A 469 17.84 16.61 12.58
CA ASP A 469 16.80 15.60 12.87
C ASP A 469 15.76 15.51 11.75
N LEU A 470 15.30 16.66 11.25
CA LEU A 470 14.35 16.74 10.15
C LEU A 470 14.99 16.29 8.83
N LEU A 471 16.18 16.76 8.49
CA LEU A 471 16.92 16.36 7.28
C LEU A 471 17.12 14.83 7.22
N ARG A 472 17.54 14.21 8.33
CA ARG A 472 17.65 12.76 8.43
C ARG A 472 16.29 12.07 8.25
N ALA A 473 15.20 12.65 8.73
CA ALA A 473 13.85 12.09 8.56
C ALA A 473 13.43 12.13 7.09
N LEU A 474 13.63 13.27 6.41
CA LEU A 474 13.36 13.40 4.98
C LEU A 474 14.20 12.42 4.15
N ALA A 475 15.49 12.28 4.48
CA ALA A 475 16.40 11.36 3.80
C ALA A 475 15.98 9.88 3.86
N ASP A 476 15.17 9.49 4.87
CA ASP A 476 14.76 8.10 5.09
C ASP A 476 13.53 7.69 4.24
N PHE A 477 12.86 8.65 3.60
CA PHE A 477 11.62 8.39 2.84
C PHE A 477 11.77 7.33 1.74
N PRO A 478 12.80 7.34 0.87
CA PRO A 478 12.94 6.32 -0.19
C PRO A 478 13.06 4.89 0.36
N ARG A 479 13.78 4.73 1.47
CA ARG A 479 13.92 3.45 2.17
C ARG A 479 12.58 2.97 2.73
N VAL A 480 11.78 3.88 3.31
CA VAL A 480 10.45 3.56 3.83
C VAL A 480 9.50 3.12 2.72
N VAL A 481 9.48 3.82 1.59
CA VAL A 481 8.63 3.48 0.43
C VAL A 481 9.02 2.10 -0.12
N THR A 482 10.32 1.85 -0.30
CA THR A 482 10.81 0.54 -0.78
C THR A 482 10.44 -0.58 0.18
N ALA A 483 10.62 -0.39 1.49
CA ALA A 483 10.22 -1.38 2.49
C ALA A 483 8.71 -1.61 2.53
N ALA A 484 7.89 -0.57 2.31
CA ALA A 484 6.44 -0.70 2.22
C ALA A 484 6.02 -1.55 1.01
N ALA A 485 6.71 -1.42 -0.13
CA ALA A 485 6.50 -2.26 -1.31
C ALA A 485 6.92 -3.72 -1.07
N GLU A 486 8.15 -3.93 -0.59
CA GLU A 486 8.72 -5.25 -0.34
C GLU A 486 7.91 -6.07 0.66
N LEU A 487 7.39 -5.43 1.70
CA LEU A 487 6.61 -6.09 2.74
C LEU A 487 5.11 -6.05 2.48
N ARG A 488 4.65 -5.36 1.44
CA ARG A 488 3.23 -5.09 1.17
C ARG A 488 2.54 -4.39 2.35
N GLU A 489 3.24 -3.46 2.98
CA GLU A 489 2.87 -2.80 4.24
C GLU A 489 2.73 -1.26 4.06
N PRO A 490 1.63 -0.77 3.46
CA PRO A 490 1.45 0.66 3.19
C PRO A 490 1.39 1.50 4.47
N HIS A 491 1.00 0.89 5.60
CA HIS A 491 0.96 1.54 6.91
C HIS A 491 2.30 2.12 7.37
N ARG A 492 3.42 1.61 6.85
CA ARG A 492 4.76 2.16 7.11
C ARG A 492 4.88 3.62 6.67
N VAL A 493 4.26 3.98 5.55
CA VAL A 493 4.26 5.35 5.03
C VAL A 493 3.49 6.28 5.99
N ALA A 494 2.31 5.87 6.46
CA ALA A 494 1.54 6.63 7.43
C ALA A 494 2.31 6.87 8.74
N ARG A 495 2.91 5.82 9.31
CA ARG A 495 3.71 5.93 10.54
C ARG A 495 4.94 6.82 10.36
N TYR A 496 5.61 6.70 9.22
CA TYR A 496 6.71 7.58 8.87
C TYR A 496 6.31 9.05 8.80
N LEU A 497 5.16 9.37 8.20
CA LEU A 497 4.66 10.74 8.12
C LEU A 497 4.34 11.32 9.49
N GLU A 498 3.76 10.52 10.40
CA GLU A 498 3.51 10.92 11.79
C GLU A 498 4.80 11.24 12.55
N ASP A 499 5.79 10.36 12.47
CA ASP A 499 7.08 10.57 13.13
C ASP A 499 7.84 11.78 12.54
N THR A 500 7.76 11.96 11.23
CA THR A 500 8.36 13.09 10.51
C THR A 500 7.64 14.39 10.84
N ALA A 501 6.33 14.37 11.03
CA ALA A 501 5.56 15.54 11.46
C ALA A 501 6.02 16.01 12.85
N GLY A 502 6.24 15.07 13.77
CA GLY A 502 6.86 15.36 15.06
C GLY A 502 8.23 16.02 14.95
N SER A 503 9.06 15.59 14.01
CA SER A 503 10.36 16.21 13.73
C SER A 503 10.22 17.63 13.17
N PHE A 504 9.29 17.85 12.24
CA PHE A 504 9.00 19.17 11.70
C PHE A 504 8.51 20.15 12.77
N HIS A 505 7.62 19.73 13.67
CA HIS A 505 7.14 20.59 14.75
C HIS A 505 8.27 21.06 15.68
N ARG A 506 9.17 20.15 16.06
CA ARG A 506 10.35 20.52 16.88
C ARG A 506 11.29 21.49 16.17
N PHE A 507 11.51 21.30 14.86
CA PHE A 507 12.25 22.24 14.03
C PHE A 507 11.56 23.61 14.00
N TYR A 508 10.27 23.65 13.70
CA TYR A 508 9.50 24.88 13.57
C TYR A 508 9.46 25.69 14.88
N ASP A 509 9.34 25.01 16.02
CA ASP A 509 9.31 25.66 17.32
C ASP A 509 10.67 26.25 17.73
N SER A 510 11.77 25.61 17.31
CA SER A 510 13.14 25.96 17.75
C SER A 510 13.88 26.86 16.78
N CYS A 511 13.58 26.77 15.48
CA CYS A 511 14.36 27.38 14.40
C CYS A 511 13.50 28.42 13.66
N PRO A 512 13.69 29.74 13.90
CA PRO A 512 12.99 30.77 13.14
C PRO A 512 13.24 30.65 11.64
N VAL A 513 12.18 30.36 10.88
CA VAL A 513 12.24 30.17 9.41
C VAL A 513 12.16 31.50 8.67
N LEU A 514 11.30 32.40 9.13
CA LEU A 514 11.07 33.71 8.53
C LEU A 514 11.61 34.81 9.45
N PRO A 515 12.05 35.96 8.89
CA PRO A 515 12.45 37.12 9.68
C PRO A 515 11.31 37.61 10.58
N LYS A 516 11.63 38.12 11.77
CA LYS A 516 10.66 38.67 12.73
C LYS A 516 10.84 40.16 12.94
N GLY A 517 9.74 40.91 12.94
CA GLY A 517 9.75 42.35 13.20
C GLY A 517 10.57 43.09 12.13
N ASP A 518 11.59 43.81 12.57
CA ASP A 518 12.50 44.58 11.71
C ASP A 518 13.77 43.78 11.33
N GLU A 519 13.81 42.46 11.54
CA GLU A 519 14.93 41.60 11.11
C GLU A 519 15.05 41.56 9.58
N GLU A 520 16.25 41.80 9.07
CA GLU A 520 16.54 41.65 7.64
C GLU A 520 16.61 40.16 7.24
N PRO A 521 16.12 39.79 6.04
CA PRO A 521 16.32 38.46 5.47
C PRO A 521 17.79 38.05 5.43
N THR A 522 18.07 36.78 5.72
CA THR A 522 19.42 36.22 5.72
C THR A 522 19.47 34.94 4.90
N GLU A 523 20.67 34.50 4.51
CA GLU A 523 20.86 33.22 3.84
C GLU A 523 20.40 32.02 4.70
N LEU A 524 20.44 32.16 6.04
CA LEU A 524 19.87 31.15 6.94
C LEU A 524 18.35 31.03 6.79
N HIS A 525 17.62 32.15 6.65
CA HIS A 525 16.18 32.12 6.38
C HIS A 525 15.88 31.42 5.05
N ARG A 526 16.67 31.69 4.01
CA ARG A 526 16.55 31.02 2.70
C ARG A 526 16.83 29.52 2.80
N ALA A 527 17.87 29.12 3.53
CA ALA A 527 18.22 27.72 3.75
C ALA A 527 17.11 26.97 4.53
N ARG A 528 16.55 27.59 5.58
CA ARG A 528 15.40 27.02 6.32
C ARG A 528 14.14 26.93 5.48
N LEU A 529 13.89 27.89 4.59
CA LEU A 529 12.79 27.80 3.63
C LEU A 529 12.98 26.68 2.60
N LEU A 530 14.22 26.38 2.20
CA LEU A 530 14.52 25.20 1.39
C LEU A 530 14.20 23.90 2.15
N LEU A 531 14.55 23.82 3.44
CA LEU A 531 14.15 22.68 4.28
C LEU A 531 12.63 22.55 4.45
N VAL A 532 11.91 23.66 4.54
CA VAL A 532 10.43 23.68 4.53
C VAL A 532 9.88 23.17 3.20
N GLN A 533 10.46 23.58 2.08
CA GLN A 533 10.05 23.11 0.74
C GLN A 533 10.32 21.61 0.57
N ALA A 534 11.46 21.12 1.04
CA ALA A 534 11.78 19.69 1.06
C ALA A 534 10.78 18.90 1.92
N THR A 535 10.45 19.42 3.11
CA THR A 535 9.45 18.81 3.99
C THR A 535 8.10 18.73 3.28
N ARG A 536 7.66 19.82 2.66
CA ARG A 536 6.41 19.85 1.89
C ARG A 536 6.38 18.75 0.82
N THR A 537 7.45 18.64 0.04
CA THR A 537 7.58 17.65 -1.04
C THR A 537 7.40 16.21 -0.51
N VAL A 538 8.08 15.86 0.60
CA VAL A 538 7.95 14.53 1.21
C VAL A 538 6.53 14.27 1.70
N PHE A 539 5.88 15.25 2.32
CA PHE A 539 4.51 15.10 2.81
C PHE A 539 3.50 14.96 1.67
N GLU A 540 3.64 15.76 0.61
CA GLU A 540 2.82 15.63 -0.60
C GLU A 540 2.98 14.24 -1.23
N ASN A 541 4.21 13.76 -1.40
CA ASN A 541 4.47 12.44 -1.98
C ASN A 541 3.93 11.31 -1.08
N GLY A 542 4.18 11.37 0.23
CA GLY A 542 3.74 10.34 1.17
C GLY A 542 2.21 10.28 1.33
N LEU A 543 1.53 11.43 1.38
CA LEU A 543 0.07 11.50 1.41
C LEU A 543 -0.52 10.99 0.09
N ALA A 544 0.08 11.36 -1.06
CA ALA A 544 -0.34 10.88 -2.36
C ALA A 544 -0.23 9.35 -2.50
N LEU A 545 0.79 8.72 -1.91
CA LEU A 545 0.93 7.25 -1.85
C LEU A 545 -0.20 6.57 -1.08
N LEU A 546 -0.81 7.25 -0.10
CA LEU A 546 -1.98 6.75 0.64
C LEU A 546 -3.31 7.16 -0.03
N GLY A 547 -3.25 7.92 -1.13
CA GLY A 547 -4.40 8.54 -1.78
C GLY A 547 -5.12 9.57 -0.91
N VAL A 548 -4.38 10.25 -0.04
CA VAL A 548 -4.87 11.29 0.86
C VAL A 548 -4.40 12.65 0.35
N SER A 549 -5.25 13.67 0.45
CA SER A 549 -4.88 15.01 -0.02
C SER A 549 -3.85 15.69 0.89
N ALA A 550 -3.04 16.58 0.31
CA ALA A 550 -2.14 17.47 1.02
C ALA A 550 -2.68 18.92 0.94
N PRO A 551 -3.48 19.37 1.91
CA PRO A 551 -4.19 20.64 1.80
C PRO A 551 -3.25 21.85 1.92
N GLU A 552 -3.55 22.89 1.17
CA GLU A 552 -2.84 24.18 1.24
C GLU A 552 -3.19 25.00 2.48
N ARG A 553 -4.36 24.73 3.07
CA ARG A 553 -4.91 25.39 4.25
C ARG A 553 -5.75 24.41 5.08
N MET A 554 -5.71 24.54 6.40
CA MET A 554 -6.53 23.79 7.36
C MET A 554 -6.99 24.67 8.50
#